data_AF-A0A7S0YQU8-F1
#
_entry.id   AF-A0A7S0YQU8-F1
#
_cell.length_a   1.000
_cell.length_b   1.000
_cell.length_c   1.000
_cell.angle_alpha   90.00
_cell.angle_beta   90.00
_cell.angle_gamma   90.00
#
_symmetry.space_group_name_H-M   'P 1'
#
loop_
_entity.id
_entity.type
_entity.pdbx_description
1 polymer ?
#
loop_
_entity_poly.entity_id
_entity_poly.type
_entity_poly.pdbx_seq_one_letter_code
_entity_poly.pdbx_strand_id
1 'polypeptide(L)'
;CAASPHMASRSSVAALSLLLCLGVGSVPLNPDAAKEVKGDKCTIHMGLESPCYEVVTKAKEYEIRRYEGGQWWSTTTIPGPADWKEQTKEGFMNNFKYIGGDNTKAMKIPMSSPVLTTRKLHTGELVEQFFLTKDIDPPPPPGGGG
;
A
#
# COMPACT_ATOMS: atom_id res chain seq x y z
N CYS A 1 46.42 52.81 13.49
CA CYS A 1 45.70 52.91 12.21
C CYS A 1 44.25 52.54 12.46
N ALA A 2 43.40 53.47 12.91
CA ALA A 2 42.70 54.50 12.12
C ALA A 2 41.46 53.94 11.38
N ALA A 3 40.29 54.34 11.91
CA ALA A 3 39.06 54.76 11.22
C ALA A 3 38.15 53.69 10.52
N SER A 4 36.95 53.47 11.12
CA SER A 4 35.66 53.50 10.38
C SER A 4 35.39 54.93 9.84
N PRO A 5 34.31 55.27 9.10
CA PRO A 5 33.17 54.49 8.56
C PRO A 5 32.88 54.81 7.07
N HIS A 6 31.83 54.23 6.47
CA HIS A 6 30.94 55.03 5.62
C HIS A 6 29.55 54.39 5.47
N MET A 7 28.59 55.08 6.10
CA MET A 7 27.18 55.09 5.76
C MET A 7 26.99 55.95 4.50
N ALA A 8 26.21 55.47 3.53
CA ALA A 8 25.53 56.24 2.48
C ALA A 8 24.64 55.24 1.72
N SER A 9 23.47 55.52 1.17
CA SER A 9 22.49 56.60 1.25
C SER A 9 21.28 56.07 0.46
N ARG A 10 20.07 56.49 0.82
CA ARG A 10 18.79 56.05 0.22
C ARG A 10 18.76 56.26 -1.30
N SER A 11 18.07 55.39 -2.03
CA SER A 11 17.22 55.81 -3.15
C SER A 11 16.17 54.76 -3.50
N SER A 12 14.93 55.24 -3.43
CA SER A 12 13.69 54.58 -3.80
C SER A 12 13.58 54.45 -5.32
N VAL A 13 13.27 53.26 -5.83
CA VAL A 13 12.60 53.12 -7.13
C VAL A 13 11.49 52.09 -6.95
N ALA A 14 10.25 52.60 -6.93
CA ALA A 14 9.04 51.80 -7.01
C ALA A 14 8.96 51.19 -8.41
N ALA A 15 9.01 49.87 -8.51
CA ALA A 15 8.60 49.15 -9.71
C ALA A 15 7.20 48.58 -9.47
N LEU A 16 6.22 49.33 -9.97
CA LEU A 16 4.82 48.97 -10.04
C LEU A 16 4.67 47.76 -10.98
N SER A 17 4.69 46.54 -10.43
CA SER A 17 4.37 45.33 -11.21
C SER A 17 2.88 45.06 -11.10
N LEU A 18 2.16 45.45 -12.14
CA LEU A 18 0.74 45.16 -12.35
C LEU A 18 0.60 43.67 -12.70
N LEU A 19 0.54 42.80 -11.69
CA LEU A 19 0.16 41.39 -11.91
C LEU A 19 -1.35 41.31 -12.16
N LEU A 20 -1.69 41.12 -13.44
CA LEU A 20 -3.00 40.71 -13.93
C LEU A 20 -3.37 39.39 -13.25
N CYS A 21 -4.17 39.44 -12.18
CA CYS A 21 -4.84 38.26 -11.65
C CYS A 21 -5.93 37.86 -12.64
N LEU A 22 -5.54 37.14 -13.70
CA LEU A 22 -6.49 36.30 -14.42
C LEU A 22 -6.98 35.28 -13.40
N GLY A 23 -8.26 35.41 -13.07
CA GLY A 23 -8.96 34.58 -12.11
C GLY A 23 -8.75 33.11 -12.44
N VAL A 24 -7.82 32.48 -11.73
CA VAL A 24 -7.95 31.08 -11.39
C VAL A 24 -9.13 31.08 -10.44
N GLY A 25 -10.32 30.84 -10.97
CA GLY A 25 -11.46 30.50 -10.14
C GLY A 25 -10.97 29.40 -9.22
N SER A 26 -10.90 29.71 -7.93
CA SER A 26 -10.69 28.71 -6.90
C SER A 26 -11.78 27.68 -7.13
N VAL A 27 -11.44 26.56 -7.76
CA VAL A 27 -12.29 25.38 -7.73
C VAL A 27 -12.49 25.15 -6.24
N PRO A 28 -13.72 25.32 -5.71
CA PRO A 28 -13.94 25.03 -4.31
C PRO A 28 -13.54 23.56 -4.14
N LEU A 29 -12.51 23.32 -3.33
CA LEU A 29 -12.17 21.99 -2.87
C LEU A 29 -13.47 21.44 -2.28
N ASN A 30 -14.03 20.44 -2.96
CA ASN A 30 -15.29 19.82 -2.62
C ASN A 30 -15.25 19.41 -1.13
N PRO A 31 -16.22 19.80 -0.30
CA PRO A 31 -16.21 19.57 1.15
C PRO A 31 -16.42 18.11 1.57
N ASP A 32 -16.22 17.14 0.68
CA ASP A 32 -15.92 15.75 1.07
C ASP A 32 -14.49 15.66 1.61
N ALA A 33 -14.15 16.58 2.53
CA ALA A 33 -12.90 16.64 3.25
C ALA A 33 -12.77 15.31 3.99
N ALA A 34 -12.01 14.43 3.37
CA ALA A 34 -11.85 13.08 3.83
C ALA A 34 -11.19 13.15 5.20
N LYS A 35 -11.93 12.68 6.21
CA LYS A 35 -11.55 12.87 7.60
C LYS A 35 -10.32 12.00 7.86
N GLU A 36 -9.25 12.59 8.40
CA GLU A 36 -8.12 11.82 8.92
C GLU A 36 -8.65 10.99 10.10
N VAL A 37 -8.79 9.68 9.90
CA VAL A 37 -9.25 8.76 10.92
C VAL A 37 -8.01 8.07 11.47
N LYS A 38 -7.61 8.43 12.69
CA LYS A 38 -6.53 7.74 13.40
C LYS A 38 -7.05 6.41 13.96
N GLY A 39 -7.04 5.36 13.13
CA GLY A 39 -7.31 3.93 13.45
C GLY A 39 -7.23 3.07 12.18
N ASP A 40 -6.68 1.85 12.13
CA ASP A 40 -6.40 0.85 13.18
C ASP A 40 -5.18 -0.03 12.84
N LYS A 41 -4.32 -0.31 13.82
CA LYS A 41 -2.98 -0.86 13.57
C LYS A 41 -2.92 -2.31 13.06
N CYS A 42 -3.77 -3.22 13.53
CA CYS A 42 -3.93 -4.59 12.98
C CYS A 42 -5.34 -5.07 13.33
N THR A 43 -6.04 -5.77 12.43
CA THR A 43 -7.45 -6.12 12.62
C THR A 43 -7.74 -7.60 12.42
N ILE A 44 -8.87 -8.06 12.94
CA ILE A 44 -9.48 -9.36 12.61
C ILE A 44 -10.62 -9.07 11.65
N HIS A 45 -10.50 -9.48 10.40
CA HIS A 45 -11.56 -9.36 9.39
C HIS A 45 -12.27 -10.69 9.25
N MET A 46 -13.59 -10.71 9.48
CA MET A 46 -14.43 -11.92 9.39
C MET A 46 -13.91 -13.10 10.24
N GLY A 47 -13.31 -12.81 11.40
CA GLY A 47 -12.76 -13.82 12.30
C GLY A 47 -11.35 -14.32 11.93
N LEU A 48 -10.75 -13.80 10.87
CA LEU A 48 -9.39 -14.13 10.42
C LEU A 48 -8.44 -12.97 10.65
N GLU A 49 -7.18 -13.26 10.97
CA GLU A 49 -6.17 -12.21 11.11
C GLU A 49 -5.95 -11.49 9.76
N SER A 50 -5.78 -10.18 9.83
CA SER A 50 -5.59 -9.32 8.68
C SER A 50 -4.32 -8.49 8.75
N PRO A 51 -3.78 -8.08 7.59
CA PRO A 51 -2.64 -7.20 7.56
C PRO A 51 -2.88 -5.91 8.34
N CYS A 52 -1.83 -5.46 9.01
CA CYS A 52 -1.75 -4.19 9.70
C CYS A 52 -1.73 -3.03 8.69
N TYR A 53 -2.63 -2.06 8.83
CA TYR A 53 -2.66 -0.87 7.97
C TYR A 53 -3.28 0.32 8.68
N GLU A 54 -2.78 1.54 8.43
CA GLU A 54 -3.50 2.74 8.83
C GLU A 54 -4.44 3.21 7.72
N VAL A 55 -5.65 3.64 8.08
CA VAL A 55 -6.52 4.38 7.16
C VAL A 55 -6.03 5.81 7.11
N VAL A 56 -5.26 6.14 6.08
CA VAL A 56 -4.75 7.50 5.84
C VAL A 56 -5.91 8.46 5.60
N THR A 57 -6.91 7.99 4.86
CA THR A 57 -8.02 8.84 4.42
C THR A 57 -9.24 7.98 4.12
N LYS A 58 -10.41 8.39 4.60
CA LYS A 58 -11.69 7.73 4.29
C LYS A 58 -12.62 8.68 3.55
N ALA A 59 -12.95 8.34 2.31
CA ALA A 59 -14.00 8.98 1.52
C ALA A 59 -15.28 8.14 1.58
N LYS A 60 -16.35 8.60 0.91
CA LYS A 60 -17.63 7.89 0.89
C LYS A 60 -17.57 6.60 0.06
N GLU A 61 -16.83 6.60 -1.04
CA GLU A 61 -16.75 5.49 -1.99
C GLU A 61 -15.48 4.64 -1.86
N TYR A 62 -14.45 5.16 -1.19
CA TYR A 62 -13.15 4.49 -1.08
C TYR A 62 -12.41 4.91 0.20
N GLU A 63 -11.37 4.16 0.52
CA GLU A 63 -10.39 4.53 1.55
C GLU A 63 -8.97 4.30 1.07
N ILE A 64 -8.07 5.16 1.54
CA ILE A 64 -6.63 5.05 1.30
C ILE A 64 -6.02 4.38 2.52
N ARG A 65 -5.41 3.22 2.31
CA ARG A 65 -4.73 2.43 3.34
C ARG A 65 -3.23 2.46 3.12
N ARG A 66 -2.45 2.64 4.19
CA ARG A 66 -1.01 2.42 4.20
C ARG A 66 -0.72 1.17 5.03
N TYR A 67 -0.29 0.10 4.38
CA TYR A 67 0.08 -1.15 5.04
C TYR A 67 1.44 -1.03 5.73
N GLU A 68 1.59 -1.69 6.87
CA GLU A 68 2.85 -1.69 7.63
C GLU A 68 3.93 -2.54 6.92
N GLY A 69 5.20 -2.14 7.06
CA GLY A 69 6.33 -2.92 6.55
C GLY A 69 6.67 -4.11 7.45
N GLY A 70 7.43 -5.07 6.92
CA GLY A 70 7.91 -6.24 7.69
C GLY A 70 6.87 -7.33 7.90
N GLN A 71 5.71 -7.23 7.24
CA GLN A 71 4.69 -8.28 7.25
C GLN A 71 5.03 -9.38 6.23
N TRP A 72 4.80 -10.64 6.61
CA TRP A 72 5.06 -11.79 5.75
C TRP A 72 3.87 -12.12 4.84
N TRP A 73 4.17 -12.45 3.59
CA TRP A 73 3.20 -12.86 2.60
C TRP A 73 3.70 -14.10 1.84
N SER A 74 2.86 -15.13 1.71
CA SER A 74 3.09 -16.17 0.70
C SER A 74 2.65 -15.62 -0.65
N THR A 75 3.48 -15.81 -1.68
CA THR A 75 3.20 -15.35 -3.04
C THR A 75 3.40 -16.49 -4.01
N THR A 76 2.42 -16.71 -4.89
CA THR A 76 2.55 -17.62 -6.04
C THR A 76 2.26 -16.87 -7.32
N THR A 77 2.97 -17.24 -8.37
CA THR A 77 2.81 -16.69 -9.71
C THR A 77 2.33 -17.77 -10.64
N ILE A 78 1.21 -17.55 -11.31
CA ILE A 78 0.66 -18.42 -12.34
C ILE A 78 0.96 -17.79 -13.70
N PRO A 79 1.74 -18.45 -14.57
CA PRO A 79 1.98 -17.98 -15.92
C PRO A 79 0.67 -17.75 -16.68
N GLY A 80 0.69 -16.81 -17.62
CA GLY A 80 -0.44 -16.54 -18.51
C GLY A 80 -0.04 -16.62 -19.99
N PRO A 81 -0.99 -16.31 -20.89
CA PRO A 81 -2.40 -16.01 -20.63
C PRO A 81 -3.26 -17.29 -20.49
N ALA A 82 -4.17 -17.32 -19.51
CA ALA A 82 -5.16 -18.38 -19.32
C ALA A 82 -6.48 -17.81 -18.75
N ASP A 83 -7.48 -18.68 -18.51
CA ASP A 83 -8.76 -18.30 -17.91
C ASP A 83 -8.57 -17.76 -16.47
N TRP A 84 -9.26 -16.67 -16.16
CA TRP A 84 -9.14 -16.00 -14.86
C TRP A 84 -9.55 -16.88 -13.68
N LYS A 85 -10.62 -17.65 -13.83
CA LYS A 85 -11.15 -18.51 -12.76
C LYS A 85 -10.24 -19.70 -12.52
N GLU A 86 -9.64 -20.24 -13.57
CA GLU A 86 -8.65 -21.32 -13.46
C GLU A 86 -7.36 -20.82 -12.79
N GLN A 87 -6.79 -19.70 -13.25
CA GLN A 87 -5.57 -19.13 -12.67
C GLN A 87 -5.74 -18.74 -11.19
N THR A 88 -6.86 -18.11 -10.83
CA THR A 88 -7.14 -17.73 -9.43
C THR A 88 -7.28 -18.97 -8.54
N LYS A 89 -7.98 -20.00 -9.02
CA LYS A 89 -8.09 -21.27 -8.30
C LYS A 89 -6.72 -21.92 -8.10
N GLU A 90 -5.90 -21.98 -9.14
CA GLU A 90 -4.55 -22.55 -9.07
C GLU A 90 -3.67 -21.77 -8.08
N GLY A 91 -3.64 -20.44 -8.20
CA GLY A 91 -2.89 -19.57 -7.29
C GLY A 91 -3.33 -19.73 -5.84
N PHE A 92 -4.64 -19.73 -5.58
CA PHE A 92 -5.16 -19.97 -4.24
C PHE A 92 -4.71 -21.34 -3.70
N MET A 93 -4.82 -22.41 -4.51
CA MET A 93 -4.48 -23.76 -4.07
C MET A 93 -2.98 -23.95 -3.79
N ASN A 94 -2.09 -23.27 -4.52
CA ASN A 94 -0.66 -23.30 -4.25
C ASN A 94 -0.33 -22.69 -2.88
N ASN A 95 -0.87 -21.51 -2.59
CA ASN A 95 -0.75 -20.90 -1.26
C ASN A 95 -1.43 -21.76 -0.17
N PHE A 96 -2.58 -22.37 -0.47
CA PHE A 96 -3.31 -23.23 0.45
C PHE A 96 -2.54 -24.49 0.86
N LYS A 97 -1.83 -25.13 -0.08
CA LYS A 97 -0.95 -26.27 0.22
C LYS A 97 0.17 -25.85 1.17
N TYR A 98 0.83 -24.73 0.89
CA TYR A 98 1.92 -24.20 1.70
C TYR A 98 1.49 -23.98 3.17
N ILE A 99 0.40 -23.24 3.39
CA ILE A 99 -0.13 -23.01 4.75
C ILE A 99 -0.76 -24.27 5.36
N GLY A 100 -1.16 -25.24 4.53
CA GLY A 100 -1.69 -26.53 4.95
C GLY A 100 -0.64 -27.52 5.46
N GLY A 101 0.66 -27.21 5.32
CA GLY A 101 1.76 -28.05 5.77
C GLY A 101 2.76 -28.43 4.69
N ASP A 102 2.58 -27.99 3.45
CA ASP A 102 3.58 -28.17 2.38
C ASP A 102 4.71 -27.14 2.50
N ASN A 103 5.38 -27.19 3.63
CA ASN A 103 6.53 -26.37 3.99
C ASN A 103 7.56 -27.25 4.70
N THR A 104 8.80 -26.78 4.75
CA THR A 104 9.94 -27.52 5.34
C THR A 104 9.74 -28.00 6.78
N LYS A 105 8.78 -27.44 7.51
CA LYS A 105 8.48 -27.79 8.91
C LYS A 105 7.19 -28.60 9.08
N ALA A 106 6.50 -28.96 7.99
CA ALA A 106 5.15 -29.54 8.03
C ALA A 106 4.16 -28.73 8.91
N MET A 107 4.40 -27.41 9.02
CA MET A 107 3.68 -26.51 9.93
C MET A 107 2.35 -26.10 9.30
N LYS A 108 1.26 -26.20 10.06
CA LYS A 108 -0.02 -25.63 9.64
C LYS A 108 -0.06 -24.16 10.04
N ILE A 109 -0.17 -23.27 9.06
CA ILE A 109 -0.29 -21.83 9.26
C ILE A 109 -1.79 -21.47 9.20
N PRO A 110 -2.32 -20.69 10.16
CA PRO A 110 -3.71 -20.28 10.13
C PRO A 110 -4.08 -19.51 8.86
N MET A 111 -5.34 -19.66 8.44
CA MET A 111 -5.89 -18.86 7.35
C MET A 111 -5.98 -17.38 7.75
N SER A 112 -5.74 -16.49 6.80
CA SER A 112 -5.85 -15.04 6.98
C SER A 112 -6.89 -14.44 6.01
N SER A 113 -7.17 -13.14 6.19
CA SER A 113 -7.96 -12.35 5.24
C SER A 113 -7.33 -10.97 5.05
N PRO A 114 -7.37 -10.35 3.86
CA PRO A 114 -7.88 -10.88 2.59
C PRO A 114 -6.86 -11.79 1.89
N VAL A 115 -7.31 -12.40 0.79
CA VAL A 115 -6.43 -12.92 -0.26
C VAL A 115 -6.31 -11.85 -1.34
N LEU A 116 -5.10 -11.56 -1.80
CA LEU A 116 -4.85 -10.57 -2.84
C LEU A 116 -4.54 -11.26 -4.17
N THR A 117 -5.27 -10.86 -5.21
CA THR A 117 -5.04 -11.32 -6.59
C THR A 117 -4.65 -10.14 -7.47
N THR A 118 -3.53 -10.26 -8.18
CA THR A 118 -3.08 -9.26 -9.17
C THR A 118 -2.93 -9.93 -10.54
N ARG A 119 -3.43 -9.30 -11.61
CA ARG A 119 -3.18 -9.74 -12.99
C ARG A 119 -2.32 -8.74 -13.74
N LYS A 120 -1.25 -9.21 -14.38
CA LYS A 120 -0.50 -8.40 -15.35
C LYS A 120 -1.29 -8.31 -16.65
N LEU A 121 -1.71 -7.10 -17.02
CA LEU A 121 -2.54 -6.89 -18.22
C LEU A 121 -1.85 -7.30 -19.53
N HIS A 122 -0.53 -7.12 -19.62
CA HIS A 122 0.22 -7.42 -20.83
C HIS A 122 0.46 -8.92 -21.05
N THR A 123 0.81 -9.65 -19.99
CA THR A 123 1.21 -11.07 -20.08
C THR A 123 0.09 -12.04 -19.71
N GLY A 124 -0.95 -11.56 -19.02
CA GLY A 124 -1.98 -12.42 -18.43
C GLY A 124 -1.49 -13.24 -17.23
N GLU A 125 -0.26 -13.02 -16.76
CA GLU A 125 0.28 -13.63 -15.55
C GLU A 125 -0.53 -13.18 -14.33
N LEU A 126 -0.80 -14.12 -13.42
CA LEU A 126 -1.53 -13.88 -12.19
C LEU A 126 -0.59 -14.06 -10.99
N VAL A 127 -0.68 -13.16 -10.03
CA VAL A 127 0.04 -13.22 -8.75
C VAL A 127 -0.99 -13.29 -7.64
N GLU A 128 -0.94 -14.36 -6.85
CA GLU A 128 -1.84 -14.58 -5.71
C GLU A 128 -1.04 -14.49 -4.41
N GLN A 129 -1.53 -13.72 -3.43
CA GLN A 129 -0.83 -13.46 -2.18
C GLN A 129 -1.71 -13.69 -0.96
N PHE A 130 -1.15 -14.38 0.03
CA PHE A 130 -1.75 -14.64 1.33
C PHE A 130 -0.93 -13.96 2.43
N PHE A 131 -1.60 -13.23 3.31
CA PHE A 131 -0.97 -12.71 4.51
C PHE A 131 -0.63 -13.88 5.46
N LEU A 132 0.57 -13.89 6.02
CA LEU A 132 0.93 -14.87 7.05
C LEU A 132 0.74 -14.23 8.42
N THR A 133 0.09 -14.95 9.32
CA THR A 133 -0.20 -14.47 10.67
C THR A 133 1.08 -14.09 11.41
N LYS A 134 1.02 -13.04 12.23
CA LYS A 134 2.20 -12.41 12.85
C LYS A 134 2.99 -13.30 13.80
N ASP A 135 2.40 -14.40 14.27
CA ASP A 135 3.04 -15.39 15.12
C ASP A 135 4.04 -16.28 14.38
N ILE A 136 4.05 -16.21 13.04
CA ILE A 136 4.93 -16.98 12.17
C ILE A 136 6.09 -16.09 11.68
N ASP A 137 7.19 -16.04 12.47
CA ASP A 137 8.37 -15.23 12.15
C ASP A 137 9.71 -15.96 12.48
N PRO A 138 10.58 -16.26 11.49
CA PRO A 138 10.31 -16.19 10.06
C PRO A 138 9.42 -17.38 9.62
N PRO A 139 8.65 -17.22 8.52
CA PRO A 139 7.85 -18.31 7.97
C PRO A 139 8.72 -19.46 7.46
N PRO A 140 8.25 -20.72 7.58
CA PRO A 140 8.99 -21.86 7.06
C PRO A 140 9.12 -21.74 5.53
N PRO A 141 10.27 -22.05 4.93
CA PRO A 141 10.38 -22.15 3.48
C PRO A 141 9.38 -23.16 2.89
N PRO A 142 8.91 -22.97 1.64
CA PRO A 142 8.05 -23.94 0.95
C PRO A 142 8.65 -25.35 0.94
N GLY A 143 7.79 -26.37 0.88
CA GLY A 143 8.21 -27.75 0.77
C GLY A 143 8.99 -27.97 -0.52
N GLY A 144 9.88 -28.95 -0.52
CA GLY A 144 10.56 -29.41 -1.74
C GLY A 144 9.60 -30.16 -2.65
N GLY A 145 8.54 -29.50 -3.12
CA GLY A 145 7.64 -29.97 -4.19
C GLY A 145 7.84 -29.06 -5.39
N GLY A 146 8.52 -29.58 -6.42
CA GLY A 146 8.94 -28.85 -7.61
C GLY A 146 7.86 -28.49 -8.61
#